data_AF-A0A920QDM7-F1
#
_entry.id   AF-A0A920QDM7-F1
#
_cell.length_a   1.000
_cell.length_b   1.000
_cell.length_c   1.000
_cell.angle_alpha   90.00
_cell.angle_beta   90.00
_cell.angle_gamma   90.00
#
_symmetry.space_group_name_H-M   'P 1'
#
loop_
_entity.id
_entity.type
_entity.pdbx_description
1 polymer ?
#
loop_
_entity_poly.entity_id
_entity_poly.type
_entity_poly.pdbx_seq_one_letter_code
_entity_poly.pdbx_strand_id
1 'polypeptide(L)'
;MVNVASMSPSCSRTRRRWLTIYASSNRCIPEGVAHGPSTLFIHTGATNLVRPSVGSWVTYGLGTENQNLPGFVTLQPSGSKGRSTKPLQRLSAGDLSGTAIGKAGQPASEATLRNAVNSSLSHVEQVNNFKLLQQINRAQLAGKPQDDQLEAVVESFELAWRMQMNAPGVFDLSGESEATKKLYGIGEKSTDDFGKQCMMARRMAESGVRYIQVNYADESTNPRWDQHSNMPKHMDHARATDKPVAGLLADLKNRGLLEETLVWWGGEFGRTPFSQSGDGRDHNPRGFTTWLAGGGVKPGISYGSTDELGDTAVEDKVHMHDLHATLLHILGLDHEKLTYRYAGRDFRLTDVHGSVVHDILS
;
A
#
# COMPACT_ATOMS: atom_id res chain seq x y z
N MET A 1 9.75 0.85 6.61
CA MET A 1 9.64 0.82 8.08
C MET A 1 11.04 0.94 8.70
N VAL A 2 11.30 1.97 9.51
CA VAL A 2 12.52 2.24 10.31
C VAL A 2 12.17 3.28 11.38
N ASN A 3 12.70 3.13 12.58
CA ASN A 3 12.66 4.15 13.62
C ASN A 3 13.23 5.51 13.12
N VAL A 4 12.42 6.58 13.12
CA VAL A 4 12.81 7.93 12.63
C VAL A 4 13.96 8.54 13.47
N ALA A 5 14.19 8.03 14.68
CA ALA A 5 15.27 8.48 15.55
C ALA A 5 16.67 8.08 15.04
N SER A 6 16.81 7.02 14.23
CA SER A 6 18.12 6.46 13.83
C SER A 6 18.48 6.61 12.35
N MET A 7 17.77 7.43 11.57
CA MET A 7 18.08 7.67 10.14
C MET A 7 19.32 8.55 9.96
N SER A 8 20.15 8.23 8.97
CA SER A 8 21.42 8.90 8.66
C SER A 8 21.24 10.39 8.26
N PRO A 9 22.33 11.19 8.17
CA PRO A 9 22.27 12.61 7.84
C PRO A 9 21.47 12.97 6.57
N SER A 10 21.33 12.04 5.61
CA SER A 10 20.52 12.20 4.39
C SER A 10 19.05 12.54 4.70
N CYS A 11 18.45 11.87 5.69
CA CYS A 11 17.05 12.10 6.10
C CYS A 11 16.93 13.23 7.16
N SER A 12 18.01 13.55 7.86
CA SER A 12 18.03 14.67 8.83
C SER A 12 17.75 16.04 8.19
N ARG A 13 18.18 16.25 6.93
CA ARG A 13 17.90 17.50 6.18
C ARG A 13 16.45 17.60 5.69
N THR A 14 15.71 16.50 5.64
CA THR A 14 14.28 16.48 5.28
C THR A 14 13.33 16.42 6.48
N ARG A 15 13.84 16.32 7.72
CA ARG A 15 13.02 16.33 8.96
C ARG A 15 12.04 17.50 9.08
N ARG A 16 12.28 18.62 8.39
CA ARG A 16 11.34 19.77 8.30
C ARG A 16 10.13 19.53 7.37
N ARG A 17 9.93 18.33 6.82
CA ARG A 17 8.95 18.06 5.75
C ARG A 17 8.04 16.84 5.98
N TRP A 18 8.16 16.14 7.11
CA TRP A 18 7.37 14.93 7.41
C TRP A 18 6.55 15.11 8.68
N LEU A 19 5.35 14.54 8.72
CA LEU A 19 4.61 14.35 9.97
C LEU A 19 4.96 12.98 10.55
N THR A 20 5.48 12.94 11.78
CA THR A 20 5.65 11.69 12.52
C THR A 20 4.44 11.47 13.44
N ILE A 21 3.72 10.35 13.30
CA ILE A 21 2.58 9.98 14.14
C ILE A 21 2.99 8.82 15.04
N TYR A 22 2.79 8.98 16.35
CA TYR A 22 2.92 7.90 17.31
C TYR A 22 1.57 7.18 17.43
N ALA A 23 1.52 5.97 16.85
CA ALA A 23 0.35 5.12 16.88
C ALA A 23 0.39 4.22 18.13
N SER A 24 -0.78 3.99 18.72
CA SER A 24 -0.97 3.07 19.84
C SER A 24 -2.17 2.18 19.59
N SER A 25 -1.99 0.88 19.80
CA SER A 25 -3.12 -0.08 19.82
C SER A 25 -3.85 -0.14 21.17
N ASN A 26 -3.56 0.75 22.12
CA ASN A 26 -3.96 0.57 23.53
C ASN A 26 -5.37 1.06 23.91
N ARG A 27 -6.35 1.07 23.00
CA ARG A 27 -7.77 1.06 23.41
C ARG A 27 -8.38 -0.28 23.01
N CYS A 28 -8.43 -1.17 24.01
CA CYS A 28 -8.87 -2.57 23.97
C CYS A 28 -8.02 -3.51 23.11
N ILE A 29 -6.80 -3.82 23.61
CA ILE A 29 -5.88 -4.86 23.13
C ILE A 29 -5.47 -4.65 21.65
N PRO A 30 -4.20 -4.74 21.28
CA PRO A 30 -3.93 -5.11 19.90
C PRO A 30 -4.51 -6.49 19.71
N GLU A 31 -5.68 -6.65 19.10
CA GLU A 31 -6.20 -8.00 18.89
C GLU A 31 -5.17 -8.85 18.11
N GLY A 32 -4.26 -8.22 17.36
CA GLY A 32 -3.05 -8.85 16.84
C GLY A 32 -1.77 -8.53 17.62
N VAL A 33 -1.24 -9.50 18.36
CA VAL A 33 0.15 -9.53 18.86
C VAL A 33 1.09 -10.29 17.93
N ALA A 34 0.62 -10.62 16.73
CA ALA A 34 1.32 -11.43 15.75
C ALA A 34 1.11 -10.85 14.36
N HIS A 35 2.07 -11.09 13.46
CA HIS A 35 2.07 -10.54 12.11
C HIS A 35 0.75 -10.73 11.36
N GLY A 36 0.15 -11.92 11.37
CA GLY A 36 -1.08 -12.19 10.63
C GLY A 36 -2.23 -11.22 10.96
N PRO A 37 -2.72 -11.21 12.21
CA PRO A 37 -3.81 -10.31 12.59
C PRO A 37 -3.44 -8.82 12.50
N SER A 38 -2.20 -8.44 12.82
CA SER A 38 -1.77 -7.03 12.75
C SER A 38 -1.67 -6.53 11.32
N THR A 39 -1.15 -7.35 10.39
CA THR A 39 -1.15 -7.01 8.97
C THR A 39 -2.58 -6.95 8.42
N LEU A 40 -3.50 -7.79 8.91
CA LEU A 40 -4.90 -7.65 8.55
C LEU A 40 -5.48 -6.32 9.07
N PHE A 41 -5.09 -5.91 10.28
CA PHE A 41 -5.60 -4.70 10.90
C PHE A 41 -5.17 -3.42 10.18
N ILE A 42 -3.89 -3.28 9.87
CA ILE A 42 -3.39 -2.11 9.10
C ILE A 42 -4.06 -2.01 7.74
N HIS A 43 -4.38 -3.14 7.10
CA HIS A 43 -4.99 -3.14 5.78
C HIS A 43 -6.52 -3.06 5.78
N THR A 44 -7.21 -3.54 6.81
CA THR A 44 -8.67 -3.75 6.74
C THR A 44 -9.45 -3.21 7.93
N GLY A 45 -8.77 -2.69 8.95
CA GLY A 45 -9.39 -2.24 10.19
C GLY A 45 -9.95 -3.38 11.05
N ALA A 46 -9.64 -4.64 10.72
CA ALA A 46 -10.03 -5.82 11.49
C ALA A 46 -8.89 -6.84 11.61
N THR A 47 -8.91 -7.64 12.65
CA THR A 47 -7.88 -8.63 13.03
C THR A 47 -8.25 -10.07 12.69
N ASN A 48 -9.55 -10.38 12.68
CA ASN A 48 -10.03 -11.77 12.64
C ASN A 48 -10.85 -12.12 11.38
N LEU A 49 -11.35 -11.12 10.66
CA LEU A 49 -12.18 -11.30 9.47
C LEU A 49 -11.54 -10.60 8.29
N VAL A 50 -11.46 -11.30 7.15
CA VAL A 50 -10.99 -10.65 5.92
C VAL A 50 -12.08 -9.70 5.43
N ARG A 51 -11.79 -8.40 5.55
CA ARG A 51 -12.64 -7.29 5.12
C ARG A 51 -12.01 -6.59 3.93
N PRO A 52 -12.75 -5.68 3.25
CA PRO A 52 -12.16 -4.90 2.17
C PRO A 52 -10.99 -4.08 2.71
N SER A 53 -9.92 -4.00 1.91
CA SER A 53 -8.73 -3.27 2.32
C SER A 53 -8.89 -1.75 2.20
N VAL A 54 -7.99 -0.96 2.78
CA VAL A 54 -7.92 0.50 2.59
C VAL A 54 -7.95 0.84 1.10
N GLY A 55 -7.14 0.16 0.28
CA GLY A 55 -7.12 0.37 -1.17
C GLY A 55 -8.48 0.08 -1.83
N SER A 56 -9.20 -0.95 -1.36
CA SER A 56 -10.56 -1.26 -1.83
C SER A 56 -11.55 -0.15 -1.48
N TRP A 57 -11.51 0.37 -0.24
CA TRP A 57 -12.39 1.48 0.17
C TRP A 57 -12.08 2.78 -0.57
N VAL A 58 -10.80 3.07 -0.78
CA VAL A 58 -10.37 4.25 -1.54
C VAL A 58 -10.84 4.18 -2.99
N THR A 59 -10.64 3.05 -3.67
CA THR A 59 -11.14 2.86 -5.05
C THR A 59 -12.67 2.85 -5.09
N TYR A 60 -13.34 2.30 -4.08
CA TYR A 60 -14.81 2.33 -3.99
C TYR A 60 -15.36 3.75 -3.84
N GLY A 61 -14.73 4.57 -2.99
CA GLY A 61 -15.18 5.94 -2.73
C GLY A 61 -14.83 6.94 -3.84
N LEU A 62 -13.66 6.81 -4.45
CA LEU A 62 -13.16 7.78 -5.44
C LEU A 62 -13.22 7.31 -6.89
N GLY A 63 -13.50 6.03 -7.12
CA GLY A 63 -13.36 5.41 -8.44
C GLY A 63 -11.92 5.44 -8.96
N THR A 64 -11.78 5.17 -10.26
CA THR A 64 -10.51 5.28 -10.99
C THR A 64 -10.57 6.40 -12.03
N GLU A 65 -9.51 7.22 -12.08
CA GLU A 65 -9.28 8.17 -13.17
C GLU A 65 -8.57 7.52 -14.36
N ASN A 66 -7.95 6.35 -14.13
CA ASN A 66 -7.28 5.59 -15.17
C ASN A 66 -8.13 4.38 -15.57
N GLN A 67 -8.58 4.38 -16.81
CA GLN A 67 -9.35 3.29 -17.41
C GLN A 67 -8.45 2.15 -17.94
N ASN A 68 -7.15 2.38 -18.05
CA ASN A 68 -6.20 1.42 -18.62
C ASN A 68 -5.40 0.63 -17.58
N LEU A 69 -5.44 1.05 -16.30
CA LEU A 69 -4.75 0.40 -15.19
C LEU A 69 -5.72 0.16 -14.03
N PRO A 70 -5.44 -0.81 -13.15
CA PRO A 70 -6.25 -1.04 -11.95
C PRO A 70 -6.21 0.18 -11.03
N GLY A 71 -7.34 0.49 -10.37
CA GLY A 71 -7.40 1.56 -9.36
C GLY A 71 -6.58 1.25 -8.11
N PHE A 72 -6.40 -0.03 -7.78
CA PHE A 72 -5.57 -0.49 -6.66
C PHE A 72 -4.51 -1.49 -7.12
N VAL A 73 -3.22 -1.14 -6.92
CA VAL A 73 -2.07 -2.00 -7.19
C VAL A 73 -1.27 -2.27 -5.91
N THR A 74 -0.80 -3.51 -5.75
CA THR A 74 0.16 -3.89 -4.70
C THR A 74 1.42 -4.50 -5.34
N LEU A 75 2.57 -3.87 -5.09
CA LEU A 75 3.87 -4.24 -5.65
C LEU A 75 4.57 -5.24 -4.72
N GLN A 76 4.90 -6.40 -5.27
CA GLN A 76 5.62 -7.49 -4.63
C GLN A 76 5.06 -7.89 -3.25
N PRO A 77 3.74 -8.15 -3.13
CA PRO A 77 3.16 -8.58 -1.87
C PRO A 77 3.73 -9.94 -1.43
N SER A 78 3.76 -10.19 -0.13
CA SER A 78 4.06 -11.52 0.39
C SER A 78 2.88 -12.48 0.17
N GLY A 79 3.21 -13.71 -0.21
CA GLY A 79 2.27 -14.81 -0.39
C GLY A 79 1.94 -15.58 0.89
N SER A 80 2.78 -15.49 1.93
CA SER A 80 2.65 -16.25 3.19
C SER A 80 2.38 -15.39 4.42
N LYS A 81 2.93 -14.17 4.50
CA LYS A 81 2.86 -13.29 5.68
C LYS A 81 2.21 -11.97 5.28
N GLY A 82 1.00 -11.71 5.78
CA GLY A 82 0.30 -10.45 5.48
C GLY A 82 -0.55 -10.45 4.21
N ARG A 83 -0.71 -11.60 3.57
CA ARG A 83 -1.67 -11.74 2.48
C ARG A 83 -3.08 -11.67 3.08
N SER A 84 -3.80 -10.59 2.80
CA SER A 84 -5.27 -10.52 2.85
C SER A 84 -5.81 -11.51 1.78
N THR A 85 -5.64 -12.81 2.04
CA THR A 85 -5.72 -13.89 1.04
C THR A 85 -7.10 -14.14 0.48
N LYS A 86 -8.12 -13.48 1.00
CA LYS A 86 -9.49 -13.68 0.57
C LYS A 86 -10.08 -12.31 0.26
N PRO A 87 -10.08 -11.84 -1.00
CA PRO A 87 -11.07 -10.83 -1.35
C PRO A 87 -12.40 -11.32 -0.80
N LEU A 88 -13.14 -10.45 -0.10
CA LEU A 88 -14.57 -10.70 0.06
C LEU A 88 -15.06 -10.90 -1.37
N GLN A 89 -15.45 -12.14 -1.68
CA GLN A 89 -15.90 -12.60 -3.01
C GLN A 89 -17.18 -11.88 -3.48
N ARG A 90 -17.55 -10.77 -2.84
CA ARG A 90 -18.83 -10.06 -2.97
C ARG A 90 -18.72 -8.54 -2.82
N LEU A 91 -17.52 -7.95 -2.80
CA LEU A 91 -17.38 -6.62 -3.40
C LEU A 91 -17.24 -6.87 -4.90
N SER A 92 -18.37 -7.24 -5.51
CA SER A 92 -18.50 -7.57 -6.92
C SER A 92 -18.45 -6.28 -7.73
N ALA A 93 -17.25 -5.77 -7.92
CA ALA A 93 -16.87 -4.91 -9.04
C ALA A 93 -15.40 -5.20 -9.26
N GLY A 94 -15.02 -5.54 -10.49
CA GLY A 94 -13.68 -6.07 -10.84
C GLY A 94 -12.50 -5.18 -10.40
N ASP A 95 -12.78 -3.95 -9.98
CA ASP A 95 -11.82 -2.89 -9.67
C ASP A 95 -11.42 -2.79 -8.18
N LEU A 96 -12.13 -3.46 -7.26
CA LEU A 96 -11.93 -3.27 -5.81
C LEU A 96 -10.96 -4.28 -5.17
N SER A 97 -10.57 -5.33 -5.89
CA SER A 97 -9.55 -6.28 -5.45
C SER A 97 -8.17 -5.82 -5.93
N GLY A 98 -7.24 -5.63 -5.00
CA GLY A 98 -5.89 -5.15 -5.33
C GLY A 98 -5.19 -6.05 -6.35
N THR A 99 -4.66 -5.44 -7.42
CA THR A 99 -3.89 -6.16 -8.43
C THR A 99 -2.45 -6.33 -7.96
N ALA A 100 -2.05 -7.57 -7.72
CA ALA A 100 -0.68 -7.91 -7.32
C ALA A 100 0.27 -7.92 -8.51
N ILE A 101 1.38 -7.19 -8.42
CA ILE A 101 2.47 -7.20 -9.40
C ILE A 101 3.71 -7.81 -8.78
N GLY A 102 4.20 -8.89 -9.38
CA GLY A 102 5.33 -9.65 -8.84
C GLY A 102 5.02 -10.31 -7.49
N LYS A 103 6.07 -10.78 -6.80
CA LYS A 103 5.98 -11.45 -5.51
C LYS A 103 7.11 -10.99 -4.58
N ALA A 104 6.88 -11.06 -3.27
CA ALA A 104 7.91 -10.76 -2.29
C ALA A 104 9.19 -11.59 -2.53
N GLY A 105 10.35 -10.94 -2.43
CA GLY A 105 11.66 -11.56 -2.71
C GLY A 105 12.02 -11.78 -4.18
N GLN A 106 11.09 -11.56 -5.12
CA GLN A 106 11.39 -11.55 -6.55
C GLN A 106 12.22 -10.30 -6.90
N PRO A 107 13.18 -10.36 -7.84
CA PRO A 107 13.81 -9.16 -8.38
C PRO A 107 12.77 -8.19 -8.95
N ALA A 108 12.90 -6.89 -8.67
CA ALA A 108 11.91 -5.91 -9.11
C ALA A 108 11.82 -5.80 -10.65
N SER A 109 12.91 -6.11 -11.37
CA SER A 109 12.94 -6.17 -12.84
C SER A 109 12.09 -7.29 -13.45
N GLU A 110 11.74 -8.31 -12.66
CA GLU A 110 10.89 -9.41 -13.10
C GLU A 110 9.42 -9.23 -12.65
N ALA A 111 9.14 -8.19 -11.86
CA ALA A 111 7.81 -7.87 -11.38
C ALA A 111 6.96 -7.25 -12.51
N THR A 112 6.46 -8.10 -13.40
CA THR A 112 5.63 -7.71 -14.53
C THR A 112 4.23 -8.30 -14.42
N LEU A 113 3.33 -7.82 -15.28
CA LEU A 113 2.03 -8.44 -15.46
C LEU A 113 2.16 -9.77 -16.18
N ARG A 114 1.63 -10.83 -15.57
CA ARG A 114 1.59 -12.15 -16.20
C ARG A 114 0.69 -12.09 -17.44
N ASN A 115 1.13 -12.69 -18.55
CA ASN A 115 0.39 -12.70 -19.81
C ASN A 115 0.12 -11.29 -20.40
N ALA A 116 0.99 -10.31 -20.13
CA ALA A 116 0.86 -8.96 -20.70
C ALA A 116 1.10 -8.91 -22.22
N VAL A 117 1.80 -9.90 -22.78
CA VAL A 117 2.16 -9.97 -24.20
C VAL A 117 1.62 -11.27 -24.78
N ASN A 118 0.87 -11.16 -25.88
CA ASN A 118 0.43 -12.31 -26.67
C ASN A 118 1.34 -12.45 -27.89
N SER A 119 2.20 -13.48 -27.87
CA SER A 119 3.16 -13.76 -28.94
C SER A 119 2.58 -14.59 -30.09
N SER A 120 1.33 -15.07 -29.97
CA SER A 120 0.72 -16.01 -30.92
C SER A 120 -0.23 -15.34 -31.90
N LEU A 121 -0.79 -14.19 -31.56
CA LEU A 121 -1.74 -13.44 -32.39
C LEU A 121 -1.19 -12.07 -32.73
N SER A 122 -1.40 -11.60 -33.95
CA SER A 122 -1.17 -10.20 -34.32
C SER A 122 -2.12 -9.27 -33.57
N HIS A 123 -1.74 -7.99 -33.42
CA HIS A 123 -2.59 -7.00 -32.75
C HIS A 123 -4.00 -6.92 -33.36
N VAL A 124 -4.11 -7.03 -34.70
CA VAL A 124 -5.40 -7.00 -35.41
C VAL A 124 -6.28 -8.21 -35.05
N GLU A 125 -5.71 -9.41 -35.00
CA GLU A 125 -6.42 -10.62 -34.60
C GLU A 125 -6.87 -10.55 -33.14
N GLN A 126 -6.00 -10.05 -32.25
CA GLN A 126 -6.34 -9.87 -30.85
C GLN A 126 -7.53 -8.90 -30.68
N VAL A 127 -7.54 -7.77 -31.40
CA VAL A 127 -8.66 -6.80 -31.40
C VAL A 127 -9.95 -7.42 -31.92
N ASN A 128 -9.89 -8.23 -32.99
CA ASN A 128 -11.07 -8.89 -33.54
C ASN A 128 -11.63 -9.93 -32.57
N ASN A 129 -10.76 -10.73 -31.92
CA ASN A 129 -11.16 -11.67 -30.87
C ASN A 129 -11.82 -10.95 -29.68
N PHE A 130 -11.23 -9.84 -29.23
CA PHE A 130 -11.81 -9.04 -28.15
C PHE A 130 -13.20 -8.51 -28.52
N LYS A 131 -13.38 -7.98 -29.74
CA LYS A 131 -14.70 -7.52 -30.22
C LYS A 131 -15.74 -8.64 -30.27
N LEU A 132 -15.36 -9.84 -30.70
CA LEU A 132 -16.26 -11.00 -30.71
C LEU A 132 -16.65 -11.42 -29.28
N LEU A 133 -15.68 -11.51 -28.37
CA LEU A 133 -15.95 -11.81 -26.95
C LEU A 133 -16.89 -10.78 -26.32
N GLN A 134 -16.69 -9.49 -26.62
CA GLN A 134 -17.58 -8.41 -26.20
C GLN A 134 -19.02 -8.59 -26.69
N GLN A 135 -19.21 -9.00 -27.94
CA GLN A 135 -20.55 -9.28 -28.48
C GLN A 135 -21.20 -10.46 -27.75
N ILE A 136 -20.44 -11.53 -27.47
CA ILE A 136 -20.93 -12.70 -26.72
C ILE A 136 -21.32 -12.30 -25.29
N ASN A 137 -20.47 -11.56 -24.60
CA ASN A 137 -20.72 -11.09 -23.23
C ASN A 137 -22.00 -10.24 -23.17
N ARG A 138 -22.18 -9.30 -24.10
CA ARG A 138 -23.39 -8.46 -24.19
C ARG A 138 -24.66 -9.29 -24.44
N ALA A 139 -24.57 -10.30 -25.30
CA ALA A 139 -25.71 -11.19 -25.56
C ALA A 139 -26.08 -12.01 -24.33
N GLN A 140 -25.09 -12.46 -23.54
CA GLN A 140 -25.34 -13.17 -22.28
C GLN A 140 -25.95 -12.26 -21.21
N LEU A 141 -25.44 -11.04 -21.05
CA LEU A 141 -25.97 -10.04 -20.11
C LEU A 141 -27.42 -9.66 -20.45
N ALA A 142 -27.76 -9.52 -21.73
CA ALA A 142 -29.13 -9.25 -22.16
C ALA A 142 -30.13 -10.36 -21.77
N GLY A 143 -29.67 -11.61 -21.66
CA GLY A 143 -30.49 -12.76 -21.26
C GLY A 143 -30.64 -12.95 -19.75
N LYS A 144 -29.82 -12.26 -18.93
CA LYS A 144 -29.83 -12.32 -17.46
C LYS A 144 -29.55 -10.94 -16.86
N PRO A 145 -30.55 -10.04 -16.84
CA PRO A 145 -30.41 -8.77 -16.14
C PRO A 145 -30.06 -9.02 -14.67
N GLN A 146 -29.05 -8.32 -14.12
CA GLN A 146 -28.63 -8.37 -12.71
C GLN A 146 -27.73 -9.55 -12.30
N ASP A 147 -26.90 -10.08 -13.20
CA ASP A 147 -25.82 -11.01 -12.82
C ASP A 147 -24.52 -10.24 -12.54
N ASP A 148 -24.42 -9.66 -11.33
CA ASP A 148 -23.25 -8.88 -10.88
C ASP A 148 -21.93 -9.69 -10.96
N GLN A 149 -22.01 -11.02 -10.90
CA GLN A 149 -20.83 -11.88 -11.03
C GLN A 149 -20.35 -11.92 -12.48
N LEU A 150 -21.27 -12.05 -13.43
CA LEU A 150 -20.94 -12.01 -14.85
C LEU A 150 -20.38 -10.62 -15.23
N GLU A 151 -21.01 -9.54 -14.78
CA GLU A 151 -20.52 -8.17 -15.04
C GLU A 151 -19.10 -7.96 -14.52
N ALA A 152 -18.82 -8.32 -13.26
CA ALA A 152 -17.48 -8.17 -12.69
C ALA A 152 -16.41 -8.99 -13.42
N VAL A 153 -16.76 -10.18 -13.93
CA VAL A 153 -15.86 -10.99 -14.75
C VAL A 153 -15.57 -10.32 -16.09
N VAL A 154 -16.60 -9.79 -16.76
CA VAL A 154 -16.47 -9.06 -18.02
C VAL A 154 -15.55 -7.84 -17.84
N GLU A 155 -15.81 -7.01 -16.83
CA GLU A 155 -14.99 -5.85 -16.49
C GLU A 155 -13.52 -6.21 -16.23
N SER A 156 -13.28 -7.30 -15.49
CA SER A 156 -11.92 -7.78 -15.21
C SER A 156 -11.17 -8.18 -16.49
N PHE A 157 -11.82 -8.85 -17.44
CA PHE A 157 -11.20 -9.21 -18.71
C PHE A 157 -10.97 -8.00 -19.62
N GLU A 158 -11.87 -7.01 -19.60
CA GLU A 158 -11.68 -5.74 -20.33
C GLU A 158 -10.53 -4.92 -19.76
N LEU A 159 -10.40 -4.84 -18.44
CA LEU A 159 -9.26 -4.22 -17.79
C LEU A 159 -7.97 -4.94 -18.16
N ALA A 160 -7.93 -6.28 -18.07
CA ALA A 160 -6.76 -7.06 -18.47
C ALA A 160 -6.35 -6.80 -19.93
N TRP A 161 -7.31 -6.72 -20.84
CA TRP A 161 -7.09 -6.36 -22.24
C TRP A 161 -6.46 -4.97 -22.39
N ARG A 162 -7.00 -3.95 -21.71
CA ARG A 162 -6.46 -2.58 -21.73
C ARG A 162 -5.04 -2.53 -21.14
N MET A 163 -4.80 -3.28 -20.07
CA MET A 163 -3.49 -3.36 -19.42
C MET A 163 -2.42 -3.96 -20.34
N GLN A 164 -2.75 -4.94 -21.19
CA GLN A 164 -1.78 -5.51 -22.16
C GLN A 164 -1.16 -4.45 -23.07
N MET A 165 -1.93 -3.43 -23.45
CA MET A 165 -1.47 -2.37 -24.34
C MET A 165 -0.79 -1.21 -23.60
N ASN A 166 -1.23 -0.88 -22.38
CA ASN A 166 -0.84 0.35 -21.69
C ASN A 166 0.14 0.13 -20.53
N ALA A 167 0.05 -1.00 -19.86
CA ALA A 167 0.82 -1.26 -18.65
C ALA A 167 2.33 -1.49 -18.89
N PRO A 168 2.81 -2.06 -20.02
CA PRO A 168 4.25 -2.23 -20.27
C PRO A 168 5.05 -0.92 -20.12
N GLY A 169 4.49 0.21 -20.58
CA GLY A 169 5.13 1.52 -20.44
C GLY A 169 5.29 1.96 -18.99
N VAL A 170 4.43 1.51 -18.06
CA VAL A 170 4.52 1.86 -16.64
C VAL A 170 5.63 1.07 -15.95
N PHE A 171 5.84 -0.19 -16.36
CA PHE A 171 6.86 -1.07 -15.79
C PHE A 171 8.25 -0.90 -16.40
N ASP A 172 8.34 -0.32 -17.61
CA ASP A 172 9.61 -0.05 -18.25
C ASP A 172 10.31 1.16 -17.63
N LEU A 173 11.40 0.88 -16.90
CA LEU A 173 12.26 1.88 -16.27
C LEU A 173 13.47 2.26 -17.14
N SER A 174 13.64 1.67 -18.32
CA SER A 174 14.81 1.89 -19.17
C SER A 174 14.93 3.35 -19.62
N GLY A 175 13.79 4.01 -19.87
CA GLY A 175 13.71 5.42 -20.27
C GLY A 175 13.93 6.43 -19.15
N GLU A 176 14.12 5.99 -17.90
CA GLU A 176 14.40 6.90 -16.78
C GLU A 176 15.84 7.41 -16.81
N SER A 177 16.01 8.70 -16.52
CA SER A 177 17.34 9.31 -16.51
C SER A 177 18.25 8.68 -15.45
N GLU A 178 19.56 8.66 -15.70
CA GLU A 178 20.54 8.18 -14.72
C GLU A 178 20.52 9.00 -13.42
N ALA A 179 20.23 10.30 -13.50
CA ALA A 179 20.04 11.14 -12.32
C ALA A 179 18.84 10.68 -11.48
N THR A 180 17.71 10.34 -12.13
CA THR A 180 16.53 9.79 -11.47
C THR A 180 16.84 8.42 -10.87
N LYS A 181 17.46 7.49 -11.61
CA LYS A 181 17.85 6.18 -11.09
C LYS A 181 18.74 6.29 -9.83
N LYS A 182 19.72 7.20 -9.87
CA LYS A 182 20.61 7.48 -8.74
C LYS A 182 19.87 8.06 -7.53
N LEU A 183 18.85 8.90 -7.75
CA LEU A 183 18.01 9.46 -6.68
C LEU A 183 17.34 8.35 -5.85
N TYR A 184 16.87 7.28 -6.52
CA TYR A 184 16.28 6.11 -5.86
C TYR A 184 17.31 5.08 -5.36
N GLY A 185 18.60 5.25 -5.69
CA GLY A 185 19.63 4.24 -5.39
C GLY A 185 19.52 2.99 -6.26
N ILE A 186 18.99 3.09 -7.47
CA ILE A 186 18.99 2.01 -8.46
C ILE A 186 20.43 1.82 -8.97
N GLY A 187 20.86 0.56 -9.09
CA GLY A 187 22.24 0.16 -9.39
C GLY A 187 23.12 -0.06 -8.15
N GLU A 188 22.66 0.34 -6.96
CA GLU A 188 23.37 0.08 -5.69
C GLU A 188 22.88 -1.22 -5.05
N LYS A 189 23.83 -2.09 -4.65
CA LYS A 189 23.52 -3.44 -4.12
C LYS A 189 22.46 -3.46 -3.02
N SER A 190 22.43 -2.46 -2.14
CA SER A 190 21.48 -2.42 -1.01
C SER A 190 20.10 -1.90 -1.37
N THR A 191 19.95 -1.09 -2.41
CA THR A 191 18.73 -0.31 -2.68
C THR A 191 18.13 -0.58 -4.04
N ASP A 192 18.80 -1.32 -4.92
CA ASP A 192 18.39 -1.51 -6.31
C ASP A 192 16.93 -1.98 -6.47
N ASP A 193 16.57 -3.10 -5.84
CA ASP A 193 15.21 -3.66 -5.96
C ASP A 193 14.15 -2.72 -5.40
N PHE A 194 14.33 -2.22 -4.18
CA PHE A 194 13.32 -1.37 -3.55
C PHE A 194 13.25 0.03 -4.19
N GLY A 195 14.37 0.50 -4.75
CA GLY A 195 14.46 1.69 -5.60
C GLY A 195 13.61 1.55 -6.86
N LYS A 196 13.72 0.41 -7.57
CA LYS A 196 12.88 0.09 -8.72
C LYS A 196 11.39 0.01 -8.34
N GLN A 197 11.06 -0.62 -7.21
CA GLN A 197 9.67 -0.66 -6.72
C GLN A 197 9.10 0.74 -6.46
N CYS A 198 9.85 1.60 -5.76
CA CYS A 198 9.43 2.97 -5.49
C CYS A 198 9.28 3.78 -6.79
N MET A 199 10.18 3.60 -7.76
CA MET A 199 10.09 4.25 -9.06
C MET A 199 8.88 3.79 -9.88
N MET A 200 8.57 2.49 -9.86
CA MET A 200 7.33 1.97 -10.45
C MET A 200 6.09 2.60 -9.79
N ALA A 201 6.10 2.73 -8.46
CA ALA A 201 5.02 3.40 -7.74
C ALA A 201 4.84 4.86 -8.18
N ARG A 202 5.93 5.61 -8.38
CA ARG A 202 5.83 6.97 -8.94
C ARG A 202 5.21 6.97 -10.34
N ARG A 203 5.65 6.08 -11.24
CA ARG A 203 5.08 5.99 -12.61
C ARG A 203 3.60 5.61 -12.59
N MET A 204 3.18 4.78 -11.65
CA MET A 204 1.77 4.44 -11.43
C MET A 204 0.97 5.64 -10.93
N ALA A 205 1.53 6.42 -10.01
CA ALA A 205 0.89 7.65 -9.53
C ALA A 205 0.73 8.67 -10.68
N GLU A 206 1.76 8.86 -11.50
CA GLU A 206 1.68 9.68 -12.74
C GLU A 206 0.62 9.18 -13.73
N SER A 207 0.44 7.87 -13.77
CA SER A 207 -0.56 7.25 -14.63
C SER A 207 -1.96 7.29 -14.00
N GLY A 208 -2.16 7.87 -12.82
CA GLY A 208 -3.48 7.97 -12.18
C GLY A 208 -3.98 6.69 -11.50
N VAL A 209 -3.07 5.80 -11.06
CA VAL A 209 -3.45 4.69 -10.16
C VAL A 209 -3.78 5.26 -8.78
N ARG A 210 -5.00 5.00 -8.31
CA ARG A 210 -5.55 5.66 -7.10
C ARG A 210 -4.89 5.22 -5.80
N TYR A 211 -4.57 3.93 -5.66
CA TYR A 211 -3.92 3.39 -4.47
C TYR A 211 -2.80 2.44 -4.85
N ILE A 212 -1.60 2.71 -4.34
CA ILE A 212 -0.39 1.94 -4.64
C ILE A 212 0.26 1.51 -3.33
N GLN A 213 0.31 0.20 -3.11
CA GLN A 213 1.01 -0.39 -1.98
C GLN A 213 2.38 -0.91 -2.41
N VAL A 214 3.44 -0.46 -1.74
CA VAL A 214 4.82 -0.93 -2.00
C VAL A 214 5.28 -1.79 -0.84
N ASN A 215 5.59 -3.06 -1.08
CA ASN A 215 5.91 -4.00 -0.02
C ASN A 215 7.42 -4.24 0.09
N TYR A 216 8.01 -3.82 1.20
CA TYR A 216 9.36 -4.24 1.56
C TYR A 216 9.33 -5.61 2.26
N ALA A 217 9.18 -6.68 1.49
CA ALA A 217 9.05 -8.04 2.02
C ALA A 217 9.81 -9.08 1.20
N ASP A 218 10.10 -10.22 1.82
CA ASP A 218 10.48 -11.47 1.17
C ASP A 218 9.84 -12.67 1.86
N GLU A 219 10.00 -13.85 1.27
CA GLU A 219 9.45 -15.12 1.76
C GLU A 219 10.45 -15.88 2.64
N SER A 220 11.44 -15.20 3.21
CA SER A 220 12.43 -15.84 4.06
C SER A 220 11.86 -16.19 5.44
N THR A 221 12.57 -17.06 6.16
CA THR A 221 12.22 -17.44 7.53
C THR A 221 12.24 -16.25 8.49
N ASN A 222 13.14 -15.28 8.26
CA ASN A 222 13.21 -13.98 8.94
C ASN A 222 13.02 -12.83 7.92
N PRO A 223 11.76 -12.48 7.58
CA PRO A 223 11.44 -11.52 6.52
C PRO A 223 12.18 -10.19 6.66
N ARG A 224 12.46 -9.50 5.56
CA ARG A 224 13.21 -8.22 5.58
C ARG A 224 12.71 -7.17 6.59
N TRP A 225 11.41 -7.15 6.83
CA TRP A 225 10.78 -6.20 7.74
C TRP A 225 10.64 -6.73 9.17
N ASP A 226 10.84 -8.03 9.38
CA ASP A 226 10.76 -8.72 10.67
C ASP A 226 12.14 -8.76 11.34
N GLN A 227 12.26 -8.16 12.53
CA GLN A 227 13.51 -8.18 13.31
C GLN A 227 13.34 -8.92 14.64
N HIS A 228 12.58 -10.01 14.62
CA HIS A 228 12.47 -10.93 15.75
C HIS A 228 13.76 -11.74 16.01
N SER A 229 14.72 -11.68 15.09
CA SER A 229 16.10 -12.19 15.26
C SER A 229 17.08 -11.39 14.41
N ASN A 230 18.38 -11.52 14.70
CA ASN A 230 19.48 -10.92 13.95
C ASN A 230 19.37 -9.39 13.80
N MET A 231 19.32 -8.68 14.93
CA MET A 231 19.22 -7.22 14.98
C MET A 231 20.25 -6.46 14.11
N PRO A 232 21.52 -6.91 13.97
CA PRO A 232 22.46 -6.25 13.07
C PRO A 232 21.95 -6.13 11.63
N LYS A 233 21.11 -7.07 11.18
CA LYS A 233 20.50 -7.05 9.85
C LYS A 233 19.52 -5.87 9.66
N HIS A 234 18.97 -5.32 10.75
CA HIS A 234 18.10 -4.15 10.70
C HIS A 234 18.77 -2.96 9.99
N MET A 235 20.09 -2.78 10.16
CA MET A 235 20.81 -1.70 9.49
C MET A 235 20.81 -1.85 7.96
N ASP A 236 20.92 -3.07 7.46
CA ASP A 236 20.85 -3.34 6.02
C ASP A 236 19.45 -3.02 5.48
N HIS A 237 18.41 -3.43 6.21
CA HIS A 237 17.02 -3.18 5.85
C HIS A 237 16.65 -1.69 5.91
N ALA A 238 17.17 -0.98 6.91
CA ALA A 238 17.01 0.46 7.01
C ALA A 238 17.69 1.18 5.83
N ARG A 239 18.93 0.81 5.49
CA ARG A 239 19.64 1.36 4.33
C ARG A 239 18.94 1.06 3.01
N ALA A 240 18.38 -0.14 2.88
CA ALA A 240 17.66 -0.57 1.68
C ALA A 240 16.37 0.24 1.43
N THR A 241 15.79 0.84 2.48
CA THR A 241 14.51 1.57 2.37
C THR A 241 14.66 3.09 2.46
N ASP A 242 15.63 3.60 3.22
CA ASP A 242 15.84 5.04 3.46
C ASP A 242 15.96 5.84 2.15
N LYS A 243 16.90 5.45 1.29
CA LYS A 243 17.20 6.18 0.07
C LYS A 243 16.10 6.06 -1.00
N PRO A 244 15.56 4.87 -1.32
CA PRO A 244 14.42 4.77 -2.24
C PRO A 244 13.20 5.60 -1.84
N VAL A 245 12.85 5.62 -0.56
CA VAL A 245 11.69 6.38 -0.05
C VAL A 245 11.95 7.88 -0.10
N ALA A 246 13.15 8.32 0.30
CA ALA A 246 13.55 9.71 0.13
C ALA A 246 13.54 10.13 -1.35
N GLY A 247 13.97 9.25 -2.24
CA GLY A 247 13.95 9.45 -3.68
C GLY A 247 12.53 9.58 -4.23
N LEU A 248 11.61 8.71 -3.81
CA LEU A 248 10.19 8.77 -4.17
C LEU A 248 9.58 10.12 -3.80
N LEU A 249 9.77 10.57 -2.56
CA LEU A 249 9.18 11.80 -2.08
C LEU A 249 9.77 13.03 -2.80
N ALA A 250 11.08 13.01 -3.06
CA ALA A 250 11.74 14.07 -3.83
C ALA A 250 11.25 14.12 -5.28
N ASP A 251 11.08 12.95 -5.93
CA ASP A 251 10.63 12.84 -7.31
C ASP A 251 9.15 13.24 -7.46
N LEU A 252 8.27 12.77 -6.57
CA LEU A 252 6.88 13.22 -6.49
C LEU A 252 6.79 14.74 -6.33
N LYS A 253 7.61 15.31 -5.45
CA LYS A 253 7.65 16.77 -5.26
C LYS A 253 8.13 17.50 -6.51
N ASN A 254 9.21 17.05 -7.14
CA ASN A 254 9.76 17.69 -8.34
C ASN A 254 8.78 17.67 -9.51
N ARG A 255 7.84 16.71 -9.52
CA ARG A 255 6.78 16.57 -10.51
C ARG A 255 5.48 17.27 -10.13
N GLY A 256 5.42 17.91 -8.96
CA GLY A 256 4.21 18.56 -8.44
C GLY A 256 3.16 17.59 -7.87
N LEU A 257 3.42 16.28 -7.89
CA LEU A 257 2.47 15.24 -7.49
C LEU A 257 2.35 15.07 -5.97
N LEU A 258 3.34 15.53 -5.20
CA LEU A 258 3.33 15.35 -3.74
C LEU A 258 2.16 16.09 -3.06
N GLU A 259 1.70 17.20 -3.63
CA GLU A 259 0.54 17.93 -3.08
C GLU A 259 -0.77 17.17 -3.32
N GLU A 260 -0.83 16.35 -4.37
CA GLU A 260 -2.00 15.55 -4.77
C GLU A 260 -1.91 14.09 -4.33
N THR A 261 -0.78 13.68 -3.74
CA THR A 261 -0.52 12.30 -3.31
C THR A 261 -0.23 12.25 -1.82
N LEU A 262 -1.06 11.53 -1.07
CA LEU A 262 -0.77 11.16 0.32
C LEU A 262 0.16 9.94 0.35
N VAL A 263 1.36 10.11 0.89
CA VAL A 263 2.30 9.03 1.15
C VAL A 263 2.19 8.61 2.61
N TRP A 264 1.78 7.37 2.84
CA TRP A 264 1.75 6.72 4.14
C TRP A 264 2.84 5.67 4.23
N TRP A 265 3.69 5.79 5.25
CA TRP A 265 4.72 4.82 5.53
C TRP A 265 4.63 4.32 6.97
N GLY A 266 4.71 3.01 7.12
CA GLY A 266 4.67 2.37 8.41
C GLY A 266 4.82 0.87 8.28
N GLY A 267 4.44 0.18 9.35
CA GLY A 267 4.22 -1.25 9.41
C GLY A 267 3.13 -1.53 10.44
N GLU A 268 2.84 -2.79 10.67
CA GLU A 268 1.69 -3.21 11.45
C GLU A 268 1.84 -3.03 12.97
N PHE A 269 3.08 -2.99 13.48
CA PHE A 269 3.44 -2.62 14.85
C PHE A 269 4.94 -2.31 14.98
N GLY A 270 5.39 -1.85 16.15
CA GLY A 270 6.81 -1.61 16.43
C GLY A 270 7.54 -2.85 16.97
N ARG A 271 8.77 -2.62 17.44
CA ARG A 271 9.57 -3.61 18.20
C ARG A 271 9.83 -3.09 19.60
N THR A 272 9.86 -3.98 20.59
CA THR A 272 10.13 -3.62 21.98
C THR A 272 11.51 -2.96 22.11
N PRO A 273 11.76 -2.05 23.05
CA PRO A 273 13.10 -1.49 23.24
C PRO A 273 14.09 -2.50 23.88
N PHE A 274 13.58 -3.62 24.38
CA PHE A 274 14.33 -4.72 24.99
C PHE A 274 14.17 -6.02 24.19
N SER A 275 15.06 -6.98 24.45
CA SER A 275 14.98 -8.36 23.96
C SER A 275 14.63 -9.29 25.13
N GLN A 276 13.64 -10.18 24.95
CA GLN A 276 13.37 -11.25 25.93
C GLN A 276 14.39 -12.39 25.84
N SER A 277 14.93 -12.67 24.65
CA SER A 277 15.99 -13.66 24.45
C SER A 277 16.69 -13.48 23.09
N GLY A 278 17.96 -13.88 23.02
CA GLY A 278 18.73 -13.86 21.77
C GLY A 278 19.02 -12.46 21.22
N ASP A 279 19.18 -12.38 19.91
CA ASP A 279 19.63 -11.19 19.19
C ASP A 279 18.50 -10.45 18.43
N GLY A 280 17.25 -10.62 18.87
CA GLY A 280 16.05 -10.02 18.26
C GLY A 280 15.20 -9.19 19.22
N ARG A 281 14.06 -8.68 18.74
CA ARG A 281 13.08 -7.94 19.55
C ARG A 281 11.65 -8.44 19.36
N ASP A 282 10.87 -8.40 20.44
CA ASP A 282 9.46 -8.80 20.43
C ASP A 282 8.57 -7.78 19.73
N HIS A 283 7.35 -8.21 19.42
CA HIS A 283 6.31 -7.35 18.86
C HIS A 283 5.93 -6.27 19.87
N ASN A 284 5.92 -5.01 19.43
CA ASN A 284 5.47 -3.90 20.24
C ASN A 284 4.30 -3.15 19.59
N PRO A 285 3.07 -3.59 19.87
CA PRO A 285 1.89 -2.88 19.43
C PRO A 285 1.51 -1.69 20.34
N ARG A 286 2.13 -1.53 21.52
CA ARG A 286 1.76 -0.54 22.53
C ARG A 286 2.21 0.88 22.18
N GLY A 287 3.32 1.00 21.47
CA GLY A 287 3.83 2.26 20.95
C GLY A 287 4.71 2.02 19.73
N PHE A 288 4.35 2.62 18.60
CA PHE A 288 5.16 2.58 17.39
C PHE A 288 4.90 3.81 16.52
N THR A 289 5.72 3.96 15.48
CA THR A 289 5.73 5.17 14.65
C THR A 289 5.30 4.85 13.22
N THR A 290 4.48 5.72 12.68
CA THR A 290 4.18 5.84 11.24
C THR A 290 4.38 7.29 10.84
N TRP A 291 4.55 7.58 9.55
CA TRP A 291 4.61 8.97 9.09
C TRP A 291 3.79 9.16 7.83
N LEU A 292 3.31 10.39 7.66
CA LEU A 292 2.57 10.86 6.50
C LEU A 292 3.31 12.01 5.81
N ALA A 293 3.16 12.10 4.49
CA ALA A 293 3.69 13.18 3.68
C ALA A 293 2.78 13.49 2.50
N GLY A 294 2.71 14.77 2.10
CA GLY A 294 1.84 15.19 0.99
C GLY A 294 0.36 15.23 1.38
N GLY A 295 -0.51 15.43 0.38
CA GLY A 295 -1.97 15.38 0.57
C GLY A 295 -2.51 16.31 1.65
N GLY A 296 -1.94 17.51 1.82
CA GLY A 296 -2.44 18.50 2.80
C GLY A 296 -2.10 18.22 4.27
N VAL A 297 -1.23 17.26 4.58
CA VAL A 297 -0.77 16.99 5.94
C VAL A 297 0.26 18.04 6.40
N LYS A 298 0.17 18.51 7.66
CA LYS A 298 1.10 19.50 8.22
C LYS A 298 2.55 19.00 8.17
N PRO A 299 3.47 19.69 7.49
CA PRO A 299 4.86 19.24 7.39
C PRO A 299 5.66 19.55 8.66
N GLY A 300 6.57 18.66 9.02
CA GLY A 300 7.62 18.93 10.01
C GLY A 300 7.16 18.89 11.47
N ILE A 301 6.00 18.31 11.75
CA ILE A 301 5.49 18.11 13.12
C ILE A 301 5.65 16.65 13.56
N SER A 302 5.65 16.44 14.87
CA SER A 302 5.48 15.11 15.48
C SER A 302 4.23 15.16 16.35
N TYR A 303 3.36 14.18 16.21
CA TYR A 303 2.07 14.11 16.91
C TYR A 303 2.03 12.87 17.81
N GLY A 304 1.80 13.11 19.10
CA GLY A 304 1.94 12.13 20.16
C GLY A 304 3.38 11.86 20.55
N SER A 305 3.56 11.01 21.57
CA SER A 305 4.87 10.58 22.04
C SER A 305 4.79 9.22 22.74
N THR A 306 5.93 8.55 22.85
CA THR A 306 6.10 7.35 23.69
C THR A 306 6.74 7.71 25.02
N ASP A 307 6.66 6.79 25.99
CA ASP A 307 7.47 6.85 27.19
C ASP A 307 8.98 6.96 26.89
N GLU A 308 9.77 7.24 27.91
CA GLU A 308 11.22 7.45 27.81
C GLU A 308 11.99 6.26 27.21
N LEU A 309 11.39 5.06 27.22
CA LEU A 309 11.98 3.85 26.67
C LEU A 309 11.57 3.61 25.21
N GLY A 310 10.57 4.33 24.70
CA GLY A 310 9.99 4.06 23.38
C GLY A 310 9.08 2.82 23.38
N ASP A 311 8.57 2.39 24.53
CA ASP A 311 7.83 1.15 24.70
C ASP A 311 6.32 1.35 24.53
N THR A 312 5.75 2.37 25.17
CA THR A 312 4.31 2.63 25.16
C THR A 312 4.02 4.05 24.70
N ALA A 313 3.03 4.23 23.84
CA ALA A 313 2.52 5.57 23.52
C ALA A 313 1.80 6.16 24.74
N VAL A 314 2.16 7.38 25.13
CA VAL A 314 1.69 8.04 26.37
C VAL A 314 0.92 9.32 26.10
N GLU A 315 1.28 10.09 25.07
CA GLU A 315 0.61 11.35 24.67
C GLU A 315 -0.02 11.23 23.28
N ASP A 316 -1.13 11.94 23.06
CA ASP A 316 -1.88 12.09 21.80
C ASP A 316 -1.90 10.83 20.91
N LYS A 317 -2.34 9.74 21.53
CA LYS A 317 -2.31 8.39 20.96
C LYS A 317 -3.28 8.30 19.78
N VAL A 318 -2.77 7.86 18.64
CA VAL A 318 -3.60 7.59 17.45
C VAL A 318 -3.87 6.09 17.33
N HIS A 319 -5.15 5.71 17.37
CA HIS A 319 -5.54 4.34 17.07
C HIS A 319 -5.55 4.08 15.55
N MET A 320 -5.40 2.82 15.10
CA MET A 320 -5.40 2.52 13.66
C MET A 320 -6.72 2.94 12.98
N HIS A 321 -7.85 2.81 13.66
CA HIS A 321 -9.13 3.30 13.14
C HIS A 321 -9.17 4.82 13.00
N ASP A 322 -8.51 5.56 13.90
CA ASP A 322 -8.41 7.02 13.82
C ASP A 322 -7.49 7.43 12.66
N LEU A 323 -6.40 6.68 12.46
CA LEU A 323 -5.55 6.85 11.28
C LEU A 323 -6.33 6.57 9.99
N HIS A 324 -7.05 5.46 9.89
CA HIS A 324 -7.89 5.16 8.73
C HIS A 324 -8.97 6.22 8.47
N ALA A 325 -9.64 6.70 9.52
CA ALA A 325 -10.60 7.81 9.41
C ALA A 325 -9.93 9.07 8.86
N THR A 326 -8.73 9.38 9.35
CA THR A 326 -7.96 10.56 8.93
C THR A 326 -7.45 10.44 7.50
N LEU A 327 -6.97 9.26 7.07
CA LEU A 327 -6.57 8.99 5.69
C LEU A 327 -7.74 9.18 4.73
N LEU A 328 -8.91 8.63 5.05
CA LEU A 328 -10.11 8.81 4.24
C LEU A 328 -10.54 10.29 4.18
N HIS A 329 -10.49 10.99 5.31
CA HIS A 329 -10.80 12.42 5.38
C HIS A 329 -9.86 13.26 4.49
N ILE A 330 -8.56 13.01 4.53
CA ILE A 330 -7.56 13.67 3.66
C ILE A 330 -7.90 13.46 2.17
N LEU A 331 -8.38 12.26 1.83
CA LEU A 331 -8.81 11.91 0.48
C LEU A 331 -10.20 12.46 0.11
N GLY A 332 -10.81 13.29 0.95
CA GLY A 332 -12.13 13.88 0.71
C GLY A 332 -13.31 12.92 0.96
N LEU A 333 -13.06 11.78 1.62
CA LEU A 333 -14.07 10.78 1.93
C LEU A 333 -14.51 10.88 3.39
N ASP A 334 -15.84 10.91 3.60
CA ASP A 334 -16.43 10.78 4.93
C ASP A 334 -16.47 9.30 5.33
N HIS A 335 -15.59 8.91 6.26
CA HIS A 335 -15.46 7.51 6.67
C HIS A 335 -16.75 6.94 7.28
N GLU A 336 -17.64 7.78 7.80
CA GLU A 336 -18.89 7.34 8.39
C GLU A 336 -19.98 7.06 7.36
N LYS A 337 -19.93 7.75 6.21
CA LYS A 337 -20.86 7.61 5.10
C LYS A 337 -20.38 6.62 4.04
N LEU A 338 -19.07 6.38 3.96
CA LEU A 338 -18.48 5.40 3.07
C LEU A 338 -18.76 3.98 3.58
N THR A 339 -19.96 3.50 3.28
CA THR A 339 -20.46 2.21 3.76
C THR A 339 -20.83 1.27 2.62
N TYR A 340 -20.73 -0.03 2.88
CA TYR A 340 -21.25 -1.09 1.99
C TYR A 340 -22.22 -1.98 2.74
N ARG A 341 -23.45 -2.11 2.23
CA ARG A 341 -24.49 -2.95 2.84
C ARG A 341 -24.25 -4.41 2.46
N TYR A 342 -23.98 -5.24 3.47
CA TYR A 342 -23.80 -6.68 3.28
C TYR A 342 -24.42 -7.46 4.44
N ALA A 343 -25.08 -8.59 4.14
CA ALA A 343 -25.69 -9.47 5.15
C ALA A 343 -26.55 -8.72 6.21
N GLY A 344 -27.28 -7.68 5.79
CA GLY A 344 -28.16 -6.90 6.66
C GLY A 344 -27.48 -5.79 7.48
N ARG A 345 -26.17 -5.56 7.31
CA ARG A 345 -25.41 -4.53 8.05
C ARG A 345 -24.59 -3.64 7.11
N ASP A 346 -24.46 -2.36 7.47
CA ASP A 346 -23.50 -1.46 6.84
C ASP A 346 -22.10 -1.69 7.41
N PHE A 347 -21.17 -2.01 6.51
CA PHE A 347 -19.74 -2.13 6.82
C PHE A 347 -19.02 -0.86 6.39
N ARG A 348 -18.02 -0.43 7.18
CA ARG A 348 -17.05 0.63 6.84
C ARG A 348 -15.66 0.23 7.32
N LEU A 349 -14.61 0.84 6.78
CA LEU A 349 -13.21 0.53 7.11
C LEU A 349 -12.92 0.62 8.62
N THR A 350 -13.51 1.63 9.28
CA THR A 350 -13.28 1.90 10.70
C THR A 350 -14.26 1.16 11.63
N ASP A 351 -15.07 0.23 11.08
CA ASP A 351 -16.12 -0.49 11.80
C ASP A 351 -17.10 0.44 12.53
N VAL A 352 -17.14 0.46 13.86
CA VAL A 352 -17.94 1.41 14.67
C VAL A 352 -17.06 2.45 15.37
N HIS A 353 -15.79 2.53 14.99
CA HIS A 353 -14.76 3.37 15.58
C HIS A 353 -14.25 4.43 14.57
N GLY A 354 -13.18 5.12 14.97
CA GLY A 354 -12.46 6.10 14.18
C GLY A 354 -12.91 7.52 14.51
N SER A 355 -11.93 8.39 14.77
CA SER A 355 -12.10 9.83 14.82
C SER A 355 -11.00 10.49 14.00
N VAL A 356 -11.36 11.53 13.26
CA VAL A 356 -10.39 12.27 12.43
C VAL A 356 -9.45 13.05 13.34
N VAL A 357 -8.14 12.85 13.15
CA VAL A 357 -7.09 13.58 13.87
C VAL A 357 -6.87 14.93 13.19
N HIS A 358 -7.66 15.94 13.56
CA HIS A 358 -7.60 17.25 12.90
C HIS A 358 -6.29 18.02 13.16
N ASP A 359 -5.62 17.75 14.28
CA ASP A 359 -4.40 18.47 14.67
C ASP A 359 -3.27 18.33 13.65
N ILE A 360 -3.29 17.25 12.86
CA ILE A 360 -2.26 16.94 11.86
C ILE A 360 -2.57 17.46 10.45
N LEU A 361 -3.75 18.01 10.22
CA LEU A 361 -4.20 18.54 8.92
C LEU A 361 -3.84 20.02 8.76
N SER A 362 -3.49 20.48 7.56
CA SER A 362 -3.02 21.86 7.28
C SER A 362 -4.13 22.90 7.26
#